data_AF-S4UDX7-F1
#
_entry.id   AF-S4UDX7-F1
#
_cell.length_a   1.000
_cell.length_b   1.000
_cell.length_c   1.000
_cell.angle_alpha   90.00
_cell.angle_beta   90.00
_cell.angle_gamma   90.00
#
_symmetry.space_group_name_H-M   'P 1'
#
loop_
_entity.id
_entity.type
_entity.pdbx_description
1 polymer ?
#
loop_
_entity_poly.entity_id
_entity_poly.type
_entity_poly.pdbx_seq_one_letter_code
_entity_poly.pdbx_strand_id
1 'polypeptide(L)'
;FTYDELINNSQNTRLARRNERNGTNIIPRRQNAWVLYLRDKSTGRDVRFQFKQIAKMWNEEPKEVIKVYEAAARLAAERHIEKYGSDYKYKPEKSFKTSKSLKNSSNLIFSKF
;
A
#
# COMPACT_ATOMS: atom_id res chain seq x y z
N PHE A 1 -14.00 7.80 -7.75
CA PHE A 1 -14.58 7.15 -6.57
C PHE A 1 -15.63 8.07 -5.97
N THR A 2 -16.67 7.52 -5.35
CA THR A 2 -17.45 8.28 -4.36
C THR A 2 -16.61 8.48 -3.10
N TYR A 3 -16.97 9.43 -2.25
CA TYR A 3 -16.22 9.70 -1.01
C TYR A 3 -16.17 8.48 -0.09
N ASP A 4 -17.29 7.75 0.03
CA ASP A 4 -17.39 6.53 0.82
C ASP A 4 -16.53 5.39 0.27
N GLU A 5 -16.44 5.25 -1.06
CA GLU A 5 -15.55 4.26 -1.69
C GLU A 5 -14.07 4.55 -1.41
N LEU A 6 -13.72 5.83 -1.30
CA LEU A 6 -12.34 6.25 -1.07
C LEU A 6 -11.89 5.92 0.35
N ILE A 7 -12.69 6.26 1.37
CA ILE A 7 -12.35 6.03 2.78
C ILE A 7 -12.42 4.55 3.18
N ASN A 8 -13.23 3.75 2.49
CA ASN A 8 -13.35 2.32 2.75
C ASN A 8 -12.25 1.50 2.05
N ASN A 9 -11.92 0.35 2.65
CA ASN A 9 -11.00 -0.62 2.05
C ASN A 9 -11.64 -1.32 0.86
N SER A 10 -10.94 -1.30 -0.29
CA SER A 10 -11.38 -2.01 -1.50
C SER A 10 -11.35 -3.53 -1.31
N GLN A 11 -12.44 -4.18 -1.72
CA GLN A 11 -12.57 -5.64 -1.76
C GLN A 11 -11.86 -6.26 -2.97
N ASN A 12 -11.36 -5.45 -3.90
CA ASN A 12 -10.69 -5.90 -5.12
C ASN A 12 -9.15 -5.83 -5.03
N THR A 13 -8.60 -5.63 -3.83
CA THR A 13 -7.15 -5.64 -3.63
C THR A 13 -6.60 -7.05 -3.73
N ARG A 14 -5.30 -7.19 -4.03
CA ARG A 14 -4.60 -8.49 -3.99
C ARG A 14 -4.75 -9.18 -2.63
N LEU A 15 -4.73 -8.41 -1.54
CA LEU A 15 -4.92 -8.94 -0.19
C LEU A 15 -6.34 -9.48 0.00
N ALA A 16 -7.36 -8.71 -0.40
CA ALA A 16 -8.76 -9.14 -0.29
C ALA A 16 -9.03 -10.43 -1.08
N ARG A 17 -8.56 -10.50 -2.35
CA ARG A 17 -8.67 -11.72 -3.17
C ARG A 17 -7.91 -12.92 -2.59
N ARG A 18 -6.75 -12.68 -1.94
CA ARG A 18 -5.99 -13.74 -1.25
C ARG A 18 -6.74 -14.25 -0.03
N ASN A 19 -7.32 -13.33 0.75
CA ASN A 19 -8.13 -13.68 1.92
C ASN A 19 -9.31 -14.56 1.54
N GLU A 20 -10.04 -14.18 0.50
CA GLU A 20 -11.16 -14.96 -0.04
C GLU A 20 -10.70 -16.36 -0.50
N ARG A 21 -9.64 -16.45 -1.30
CA ARG A 21 -9.12 -17.73 -1.80
C ARG A 21 -8.65 -18.67 -0.70
N ASN A 22 -8.01 -18.14 0.33
CA ASN A 22 -7.34 -18.94 1.37
C ASN A 22 -8.18 -19.09 2.64
N GLY A 23 -9.38 -18.50 2.71
CA GLY A 23 -10.18 -18.44 3.93
C GLY A 23 -9.51 -17.68 5.08
N THR A 24 -8.57 -16.78 4.79
CA THR A 24 -7.87 -15.98 5.82
C THR A 24 -8.55 -14.63 6.02
N ASN A 25 -8.42 -14.05 7.21
CA ASN A 25 -8.95 -12.71 7.51
C ASN A 25 -7.84 -11.72 7.86
N ILE A 26 -6.88 -11.53 6.95
CA ILE A 26 -5.79 -10.57 7.17
C ILE A 26 -6.33 -9.15 6.96
N ILE A 27 -6.38 -8.39 8.04
CA ILE A 27 -6.91 -7.02 8.04
C ILE A 27 -5.81 -6.05 7.56
N PRO A 28 -6.08 -5.25 6.50
CA PRO A 28 -5.13 -4.25 6.02
C PRO A 28 -4.90 -3.12 7.04
N ARG A 29 -3.77 -2.41 6.88
CA ARG A 29 -3.46 -1.21 7.67
C ARG A 29 -4.52 -0.12 7.44
N ARG A 30 -4.70 0.74 8.46
CA ARG A 30 -5.44 2.00 8.32
C ARG A 30 -4.80 2.85 7.22
N GLN A 31 -5.62 3.49 6.40
CA GLN A 31 -5.16 4.30 5.27
C GLN A 31 -4.81 5.71 5.74
N ASN A 32 -3.68 6.25 5.26
CA ASN A 32 -3.29 7.62 5.52
C ASN A 32 -3.66 8.53 4.34
N ALA A 33 -3.48 9.85 4.52
CA ALA A 33 -3.85 10.86 3.54
C ALA A 33 -3.21 10.60 2.16
N TRP A 34 -1.91 10.27 2.14
CA TRP A 34 -1.19 9.96 0.91
C TRP A 34 -1.76 8.74 0.17
N VAL A 35 -2.11 7.65 0.88
CA VAL A 35 -2.71 6.47 0.24
C VAL A 35 -4.07 6.81 -0.37
N LEU A 36 -4.88 7.63 0.31
CA LEU A 36 -6.16 8.10 -0.22
C LEU A 36 -5.96 8.97 -1.47
N TYR A 37 -5.04 9.94 -1.40
CA TYR A 37 -4.68 10.78 -2.55
C TYR A 37 -4.20 9.94 -3.74
N LEU A 38 -3.30 8.99 -3.50
CA LEU A 38 -2.79 8.11 -4.53
C LEU A 38 -3.90 7.30 -5.17
N ARG A 39 -4.82 6.71 -4.38
CA ARG A 39 -5.98 5.99 -4.89
C ARG A 39 -6.83 6.88 -5.78
N ASP A 40 -7.19 8.06 -5.29
CA ASP A 40 -8.02 9.03 -6.01
C ASP A 40 -7.39 9.43 -7.35
N LYS A 41 -6.14 9.88 -7.35
CA LYS A 41 -5.42 10.31 -8.56
C LYS A 41 -5.04 9.18 -9.51
N SER A 42 -5.00 7.94 -9.02
CA SER A 42 -4.74 6.74 -9.82
C SER A 42 -5.97 6.19 -10.57
N THR A 43 -7.17 6.70 -10.26
CA THR A 43 -8.41 6.22 -10.90
C THR A 43 -8.36 6.37 -12.42
N GLY A 44 -8.57 5.27 -13.14
CA GLY A 44 -8.56 5.27 -14.61
C GLY A 44 -7.18 5.39 -15.27
N ARG A 45 -6.09 5.25 -14.51
CA ARG A 45 -4.70 5.32 -15.02
C ARG A 45 -3.90 4.09 -14.61
N ASP A 46 -2.92 3.67 -15.42
CA ASP A 46 -1.99 2.61 -15.01
C ASP A 46 -1.01 3.15 -13.96
N VAL A 47 -1.29 2.80 -12.70
CA VAL A 47 -0.59 3.28 -11.48
C VAL A 47 0.92 3.02 -11.54
N ARG A 48 1.35 1.96 -12.24
CA ARG A 48 2.77 1.60 -12.38
C ARG A 48 3.58 2.67 -13.10
N PHE A 49 2.96 3.45 -13.98
CA PHE A 49 3.64 4.45 -14.80
C PHE A 49 3.63 5.86 -14.21
N GLN A 50 2.78 6.15 -13.21
CA GLN A 50 2.57 7.53 -12.74
C GLN A 50 2.81 7.78 -11.25
N PHE A 51 3.27 6.79 -10.46
CA PHE A 51 3.53 7.01 -9.02
C PHE A 51 4.44 8.22 -8.74
N LYS A 52 5.53 8.39 -9.51
CA LYS A 52 6.45 9.52 -9.36
C LYS A 52 5.77 10.86 -9.68
N GLN A 53 4.90 10.89 -10.69
CA GLN A 53 4.16 12.09 -11.07
C GLN A 53 3.15 12.47 -9.99
N ILE A 54 2.39 11.51 -9.48
CA ILE A 54 1.43 11.73 -8.39
C ILE A 54 2.15 12.19 -7.12
N ALA A 55 3.34 11.66 -6.84
CA ALA A 55 4.15 12.12 -5.72
C ALA A 55 4.62 13.57 -5.89
N LYS A 56 5.02 13.96 -7.12
CA LYS A 56 5.33 15.36 -7.44
C LYS A 56 4.11 16.25 -7.22
N MET A 57 2.94 15.85 -7.74
CA MET A 57 1.68 16.59 -7.54
C MET A 57 1.38 16.79 -6.06
N TRP A 58 1.49 15.74 -5.23
CA TRP A 58 1.24 15.85 -3.78
C TRP A 58 2.13 16.89 -3.08
N ASN A 59 3.39 17.03 -3.50
CA ASN A 59 4.29 18.03 -2.94
C ASN A 59 3.96 19.46 -3.42
N GLU A 60 3.25 19.59 -4.54
CA GLU A 60 2.84 20.86 -5.16
C GLU A 60 1.40 21.26 -4.78
N GLU A 61 0.61 20.35 -4.19
CA GLU A 61 -0.78 20.60 -3.79
C GLU A 61 -0.87 21.70 -2.72
N PRO A 62 -1.92 22.54 -2.77
CA PRO A 62 -2.21 23.50 -1.71
C PRO A 62 -2.43 22.83 -0.36
N LYS A 63 -2.12 23.55 0.72
CA LYS A 63 -2.28 23.04 2.09
C LYS A 63 -3.72 22.66 2.41
N GLU A 64 -4.68 23.37 1.82
CA GLU A 64 -6.12 23.13 1.96
C GLU A 64 -6.49 21.76 1.40
N VAL A 65 -5.94 21.39 0.25
CA VAL A 65 -6.16 20.08 -0.36
C VAL A 65 -5.57 18.98 0.52
N ILE A 66 -4.35 19.16 1.03
CA ILE A 66 -3.72 18.21 1.95
C ILE A 66 -4.58 18.00 3.21
N LYS A 67 -5.11 19.09 3.80
CA LYS A 67 -6.01 19.02 4.97
C LYS A 67 -7.27 18.22 4.70
N VAL A 68 -7.83 18.28 3.49
CA VAL A 68 -9.00 17.46 3.11
C VAL A 68 -8.66 15.97 3.15
N TYR A 69 -7.52 15.56 2.59
CA TYR A 69 -7.10 14.15 2.64
C TYR A 69 -6.68 13.71 4.04
N GLU A 70 -6.15 14.60 4.88
CA GLU A 70 -5.91 14.32 6.30
C GLU A 70 -7.21 14.09 7.06
N ALA A 71 -8.24 14.92 6.84
CA ALA A 71 -9.56 14.73 7.43
C ALA A 71 -10.18 13.40 6.95
N ALA A 72 -10.07 13.10 5.64
CA ALA A 72 -10.52 11.83 5.09
C ALA A 72 -9.77 10.62 5.70
N ALA A 73 -8.48 10.76 6.00
CA ALA A 73 -7.71 9.71 6.66
C ALA A 73 -8.16 9.46 8.12
N ARG A 74 -8.56 10.52 8.84
CA ARG A 74 -9.15 10.38 10.18
C ARG A 74 -10.47 9.61 10.11
N LEU A 75 -11.36 9.99 9.19
CA LEU A 75 -12.63 9.27 8.96
C LEU A 75 -12.40 7.82 8.53
N ALA A 76 -11.43 7.56 7.64
CA ALA A 76 -11.06 6.20 7.24
C ALA A 76 -10.53 5.37 8.43
N ALA A 77 -9.80 5.99 9.36
CA ALA A 77 -9.35 5.34 10.58
C ALA A 77 -10.51 5.02 11.53
N GLU A 78 -11.47 5.93 11.69
CA GLU A 78 -12.70 5.69 12.46
C GLU A 78 -13.50 4.53 11.89
N ARG A 79 -13.77 4.52 10.58
CA ARG A 79 -14.43 3.40 9.88
C ARG A 79 -13.69 2.07 10.06
N HIS A 80 -12.36 2.10 10.06
CA HIS A 80 -11.54 0.92 10.31
C HIS A 80 -11.70 0.40 11.74
N ILE A 81 -11.73 1.31 12.73
CA ILE A 81 -11.98 0.98 14.14
C ILE A 81 -13.39 0.40 14.31
N GLU A 82 -14.41 1.03 13.74
CA GLU A 82 -15.80 0.55 13.77
C GLU A 82 -15.90 -0.90 13.25
N LYS A 83 -15.16 -1.20 12.18
CA LYS A 83 -15.22 -2.50 11.51
C LYS A 83 -14.38 -3.59 12.17
N TYR A 84 -13.23 -3.24 12.73
CA TYR A 84 -12.22 -4.23 13.16
C TYR A 84 -11.84 -4.15 14.64
N GLY A 85 -12.40 -3.20 15.39
CA GLY A 85 -12.10 -2.97 16.80
C GLY A 85 -10.96 -1.96 17.03
N SER A 86 -11.02 -1.31 18.20
CA SER A 86 -9.99 -0.38 18.66
C SER A 86 -8.68 -1.07 19.08
N ASP A 87 -8.76 -2.35 19.41
CA ASP A 87 -7.64 -3.23 19.79
C ASP A 87 -6.82 -3.72 18.59
N TYR A 88 -7.26 -3.45 17.36
CA TYR A 88 -6.49 -3.77 16.15
C TYR A 88 -5.08 -3.17 16.20
N LYS A 89 -4.08 -4.03 16.04
CA LYS A 89 -2.67 -3.64 15.89
C LYS A 89 -2.05 -4.31 14.68
N TYR A 90 -1.49 -3.50 13.78
CA TYR A 90 -0.76 -4.02 12.63
C TYR A 90 0.49 -4.77 13.08
N LYS A 91 0.66 -6.01 12.59
CA LYS A 91 1.84 -6.86 12.84
C LYS A 91 2.54 -7.14 11.51
N PRO A 92 3.72 -6.53 11.25
CA PRO A 92 4.48 -6.86 10.04
C PRO A 92 5.04 -8.28 10.14
N GLU A 93 5.06 -8.98 9.00
CA GLU A 93 5.85 -10.21 8.88
C GLU A 93 7.34 -9.86 9.01
N LYS A 94 8.08 -10.69 9.75
CA LYS A 94 9.53 -10.55 9.84
C LYS A 94 10.12 -10.90 8.48
N SER A 95 10.89 -9.98 7.89
CA SER A 95 11.66 -10.30 6.69
C SER A 95 12.70 -11.36 7.04
N PHE A 96 12.65 -12.52 6.40
CA PHE A 96 13.80 -13.43 6.41
C PHE A 96 14.94 -12.71 5.71
N LYS A 97 16.04 -12.46 6.42
CA LYS A 97 17.27 -11.97 5.77
C LYS A 97 17.68 -13.07 4.80
N THR A 98 17.52 -12.86 3.50
CA THR A 98 18.25 -13.64 2.51
C THR A 98 19.72 -13.43 2.83
N SER A 99 20.39 -14.45 3.36
CA SER A 99 21.85 -14.47 3.34
C SER A 99 22.25 -14.21 1.90
N LYS A 100 23.11 -13.22 1.67
CA LYS A 100 23.76 -13.01 0.37
C LYS A 100 24.40 -14.35 0.00
N SER A 101 23.74 -15.14 -0.84
CA SER A 101 24.36 -16.32 -1.44
C SER A 101 25.59 -15.83 -2.19
N LEU A 102 26.74 -16.42 -1.86
CA LEU A 102 28.04 -16.12 -2.41
C LEU A 102 27.98 -16.14 -3.94
N LYS A 103 27.93 -14.97 -4.58
CA LYS A 103 28.36 -14.83 -5.97
C LYS A 103 29.89 -14.91 -5.97
N ASN A 104 30.41 -16.13 -5.95
CA ASN A 104 31.79 -16.45 -6.33
C ASN A 104 31.83 -17.93 -6.78
N SER A 105 31.27 -18.19 -7.95
CA SER A 105 31.45 -19.46 -8.66
C SER A 105 31.39 -19.24 -10.17
N SER A 106 32.05 -18.18 -10.65
CA SER A 106 32.20 -17.90 -12.08
C SER A 106 33.60 -17.38 -12.39
N ASN A 107 34.66 -18.12 -12.05
CA ASN A 107 36.03 -17.88 -12.57
C ASN A 107 37.05 -19.03 -12.40
N LEU A 108 36.63 -20.30 -12.20
CA LEU A 108 37.56 -21.43 -12.04
C LEU A 108 37.42 -22.55 -13.10
N ILE A 109 36.80 -22.28 -14.26
CA ILE A 109 36.67 -23.30 -15.32
C ILE A 109 37.25 -22.84 -16.69
N PHE A 110 37.67 -21.59 -16.86
CA PHE A 110 38.32 -21.12 -18.10
C PHE A 110 39.81 -20.78 -17.92
N SER A 111 40.59 -21.75 -17.43
CA SER A 111 42.06 -21.73 -17.56
C SER A 111 42.56 -23.13 -17.89
N LYS A 112 42.12 -23.68 -19.02
CA LYS A 112 42.77 -24.83 -19.65
C LYS A 112 42.50 -24.82 -21.15
N PHE A 113 43.11 -23.86 -21.86
CA PHE A 113 43.51 -23.97 -23.26
C PHE A 113 44.79 -23.14 -23.41
#